data_AF-A0A6P4AM10-F1
#
_entry.id   AF-A0A6P4AM10-F1
#
_cell.length_a   1.000
_cell.length_b   1.000
_cell.length_c   1.000
_cell.angle_alpha   90.00
_cell.angle_beta   90.00
_cell.angle_gamma   90.00
#
_symmetry.space_group_name_H-M   'P 1'
#
loop_
_entity.id
_entity.type
_entity.pdbx_description
1 polymer ?
#
loop_
_entity_poly.entity_id
_entity_poly.type
_entity_poly.pdbx_seq_one_letter_code
_entity_poly.pdbx_strand_id
1 'polypeptide(L)'
;MGTPVSDGSISKRSLRKKAGLRNYDENLMDELIEKHLGGTLKKRNRTKEDLEKETETEAMIAFSLGFPIDALLEDEIRAGVVRKLGGKEQNDYIVVRNHILARWRDNVRMWLSKGQIRETVSSEYEQLLSSAYDFLLYNGYINFGVSPSFTSQMPEETTEGSVIIVGAGLAGLAAARQLLSFGFKVMILEGRNRPGGRVYTQKLGLEGKFAAMELGGSVITGIHANPLGVLARQLSIPLHKVRDNCPLYKPDGAPVGKDIDSKVEVIFNKLLDKVMELRQIMGGLATDISLGSVLETLRQLYAVARSNEERQLLDWHLANLEYANAGCLSDLSAAYWDQDDPYEMGGDHCFLAGGNWRLIKAMSDGLPIFYGKTNAVKNEDVVLLWNLSNGSISTSKSFIKENGNYFEVFIKENGNYKDRNPNRDNKG
;
A
#
# COMPACT_ATOMS: atom_id res chain seq x y z
N MET A 1 -7.68 -4.49 -51.04
CA MET A 1 -7.59 -3.40 -50.04
C MET A 1 -8.05 -3.98 -48.71
N GLY A 2 -7.09 -4.39 -47.88
CA GLY A 2 -7.34 -5.03 -46.60
C GLY A 2 -7.24 -4.02 -45.46
N THR A 3 -8.26 -4.01 -44.61
CA THR A 3 -8.30 -3.27 -43.35
C THR A 3 -7.53 -4.03 -42.26
N PRO A 4 -6.70 -3.36 -41.46
CA PRO A 4 -5.88 -4.03 -40.45
C PRO A 4 -6.69 -4.34 -39.19
N VAL A 5 -6.47 -5.55 -38.67
CA VAL A 5 -6.95 -6.05 -37.38
C VAL A 5 -6.01 -5.49 -36.30
N SER A 6 -6.54 -4.76 -35.33
CA SER A 6 -5.78 -4.36 -34.13
C SER A 6 -5.98 -5.41 -33.03
N ASP A 7 -4.91 -6.13 -32.70
CA ASP A 7 -4.83 -6.99 -31.53
C ASP A 7 -4.93 -6.16 -30.25
N GLY A 8 -6.11 -6.18 -29.63
CA GLY A 8 -6.29 -5.74 -28.25
C GLY A 8 -5.80 -6.83 -27.31
N SER A 9 -4.68 -6.60 -26.65
CA SER A 9 -4.17 -7.43 -25.55
C SER A 9 -5.18 -7.42 -24.40
N ILE A 10 -5.97 -8.51 -24.29
CA ILE A 10 -6.83 -8.79 -23.15
C ILE A 10 -5.92 -9.15 -21.98
N SER A 11 -5.84 -8.28 -20.97
CA SER A 11 -5.22 -8.61 -19.68
C SER A 11 -6.04 -9.72 -19.03
N LYS A 12 -5.59 -10.97 -19.20
CA LYS A 12 -6.16 -12.14 -18.53
C LYS A 12 -5.74 -12.08 -17.06
N ARG A 13 -6.72 -12.02 -16.16
CA ARG A 13 -6.51 -12.29 -14.74
C ARG A 13 -5.72 -13.58 -14.59
N SER A 14 -4.58 -13.52 -13.90
CA SER A 14 -3.81 -14.70 -13.53
C SER A 14 -4.68 -15.56 -12.61
N LEU A 15 -5.24 -16.66 -13.14
CA LEU A 15 -5.85 -17.70 -12.32
C LEU A 15 -4.87 -18.08 -11.20
N ARG A 16 -5.33 -18.05 -9.93
CA ARG A 16 -4.56 -18.45 -8.74
C ARG A 16 -3.84 -19.76 -9.03
N LYS A 17 -2.53 -19.70 -9.28
CA LYS A 17 -1.70 -20.90 -9.44
C LYS A 17 -1.66 -21.62 -8.09
N LYS A 18 -2.15 -22.86 -8.07
CA LYS A 18 -1.90 -23.80 -6.96
C LYS A 18 -0.39 -23.97 -6.79
N ALA A 19 0.17 -23.42 -5.71
CA ALA A 19 1.53 -23.70 -5.27
C ALA A 19 1.51 -24.83 -4.23
N GLY A 20 2.42 -25.79 -4.40
CA GLY A 20 2.50 -27.00 -3.59
C GLY A 20 2.78 -26.74 -2.10
N LEU A 21 2.39 -27.72 -1.27
CA LEU A 21 2.65 -27.79 0.17
C LEU A 21 4.15 -27.67 0.47
N ARG A 22 4.59 -26.47 0.85
CA ARG A 22 5.76 -26.23 1.69
C ARG A 22 5.44 -25.06 2.60
N ASN A 23 5.82 -25.16 3.88
CA ASN A 23 5.84 -23.99 4.77
C ASN A 23 6.67 -22.92 4.06
N TYR A 24 6.10 -21.75 3.85
CA TYR A 24 6.80 -20.64 3.23
C TYR A 24 7.74 -20.02 4.25
N ASP A 25 9.00 -19.91 3.85
CA ASP A 25 10.14 -19.41 4.58
C ASP A 25 10.70 -18.27 3.73
N GLU A 26 10.83 -17.05 4.27
CA GLU A 26 11.42 -15.91 3.55
C GLU A 26 12.87 -16.20 3.14
N ASN A 27 13.49 -17.23 3.72
CA ASN A 27 14.75 -17.83 3.30
C ASN A 27 14.81 -18.28 1.83
N LEU A 28 13.84 -18.12 0.94
CA LEU A 28 14.07 -18.34 -0.51
C LEU A 28 14.54 -17.07 -1.23
N MET A 29 14.01 -15.90 -0.85
CA MET A 29 14.60 -14.62 -1.23
C MET A 29 15.81 -14.32 -0.35
N ASP A 30 15.73 -14.63 0.94
CA ASP A 30 16.88 -14.54 1.84
C ASP A 30 17.91 -15.66 1.56
N GLU A 31 17.63 -16.84 0.99
CA GLU A 31 18.68 -17.74 0.45
C GLU A 31 19.22 -17.18 -0.87
N LEU A 32 18.42 -16.54 -1.73
CA LEU A 32 18.97 -15.88 -2.93
C LEU A 32 19.91 -14.73 -2.54
N ILE A 33 19.59 -14.00 -1.47
CA ILE A 33 20.36 -12.89 -0.89
C ILE A 33 21.55 -13.42 -0.04
N GLU A 34 21.34 -14.32 0.92
CA GLU A 34 22.37 -14.93 1.79
C GLU A 34 23.29 -15.91 1.03
N LYS A 35 22.83 -16.66 0.04
CA LYS A 35 23.70 -17.58 -0.73
C LYS A 35 24.62 -16.82 -1.70
N HIS A 36 24.34 -15.55 -2.00
CA HIS A 36 25.22 -14.68 -2.80
C HIS A 36 25.99 -13.62 -1.97
N LEU A 37 25.49 -13.19 -0.81
CA LEU A 37 26.12 -12.19 0.06
C LEU A 37 26.76 -12.78 1.32
N GLY A 38 26.50 -14.06 1.62
CA GLY A 38 27.12 -14.85 2.69
C GLY A 38 28.56 -15.23 2.37
N GLY A 39 29.43 -14.24 2.26
CA GLY A 39 30.87 -14.40 2.24
C GLY A 39 31.49 -13.16 2.83
N THR A 40 32.03 -13.29 4.05
CA THR A 40 32.97 -12.33 4.68
C THR A 40 33.74 -11.53 3.64
N LEU A 41 33.66 -10.21 3.73
CA LEU A 41 34.43 -9.20 3.00
C LEU A 41 35.84 -9.70 2.65
N LYS A 42 35.96 -10.35 1.49
CA LYS A 42 37.21 -10.50 0.75
C LYS A 42 36.88 -9.96 -0.63
N LYS A 43 37.60 -8.89 -1.03
CA LYS A 43 37.58 -8.32 -2.37
C LYS A 43 37.72 -9.46 -3.39
N ARG A 44 36.60 -9.95 -3.90
CA ARG A 44 36.54 -10.92 -4.98
C ARG A 44 36.36 -10.09 -6.24
N ASN A 45 37.27 -10.20 -7.19
CA ASN A 45 37.13 -9.52 -8.48
C ASN A 45 35.84 -10.02 -9.13
N ARG A 46 34.83 -9.16 -9.15
CA ARG A 46 33.49 -9.45 -9.70
C ARG A 46 33.59 -9.46 -11.21
N THR A 47 32.96 -10.43 -11.86
CA THR A 47 32.92 -10.46 -13.33
C THR A 47 31.88 -9.47 -13.84
N LYS A 48 31.94 -9.13 -15.14
CA LYS A 48 30.94 -8.26 -15.78
C LYS A 48 29.54 -8.86 -15.71
N GLU A 49 29.43 -10.18 -15.88
CA GLU A 49 28.17 -10.93 -15.78
C GLU A 49 27.57 -10.86 -14.35
N ASP A 50 28.42 -10.86 -13.31
CA ASP A 50 27.95 -10.74 -11.93
C ASP A 50 27.36 -9.35 -11.63
N LEU A 51 27.89 -8.30 -12.27
CA LEU A 51 27.41 -6.92 -12.11
C LEU A 51 26.10 -6.70 -12.88
N GLU A 52 25.96 -7.29 -14.06
CA GLU A 52 24.73 -7.24 -14.85
C GLU A 52 23.57 -7.91 -14.09
N LYS A 53 23.80 -9.11 -13.52
CA LYS A 53 22.80 -9.80 -12.69
C LYS A 53 22.41 -9.05 -11.43
N GLU A 54 23.36 -8.38 -10.76
CA GLU A 54 23.05 -7.54 -9.62
C GLU A 54 22.14 -6.38 -10.04
N THR A 55 22.50 -5.68 -11.11
CA THR A 55 21.71 -4.55 -11.63
C THR A 55 20.29 -4.98 -12.01
N GLU A 56 20.13 -6.15 -12.64
CA GLU A 56 18.81 -6.74 -12.93
C GLU A 56 18.02 -7.01 -11.65
N THR A 57 18.66 -7.57 -10.63
CA THR A 57 18.03 -7.85 -9.32
C THR A 57 17.58 -6.56 -8.64
N GLU A 58 18.42 -5.53 -8.63
CA GLU A 58 18.09 -4.21 -8.07
C GLU A 58 16.92 -3.55 -8.81
N ALA A 59 16.88 -3.67 -10.14
CA ALA A 59 15.76 -3.20 -10.94
C ALA A 59 14.46 -3.94 -10.60
N MET A 60 14.50 -5.26 -10.40
CA MET A 60 13.33 -6.03 -9.98
C MET A 60 12.84 -5.66 -8.58
N ILE A 61 13.75 -5.37 -7.64
CA ILE A 61 13.39 -4.86 -6.32
C ILE A 61 12.70 -3.50 -6.47
N ALA A 62 13.30 -2.56 -7.19
CA ALA A 62 12.70 -1.24 -7.42
C ALA A 62 11.31 -1.34 -8.10
N PHE A 63 11.17 -2.23 -9.08
CA PHE A 63 9.90 -2.52 -9.75
C PHE A 63 8.83 -3.01 -8.79
N SER A 64 9.17 -3.92 -7.87
CA SER A 64 8.23 -4.36 -6.83
C SER A 64 7.75 -3.19 -5.95
N LEU A 65 8.58 -2.16 -5.75
CA LEU A 65 8.26 -0.96 -4.98
C LEU A 65 7.49 0.11 -5.76
N GLY A 66 7.08 -0.20 -6.99
CA GLY A 66 6.32 0.70 -7.86
C GLY A 66 7.16 1.60 -8.76
N PHE A 67 8.49 1.44 -8.79
CA PHE A 67 9.35 2.21 -9.69
C PHE A 67 9.45 1.52 -11.06
N PRO A 68 9.13 2.19 -12.17
CA PRO A 68 9.29 1.59 -13.49
C PRO A 68 10.75 1.27 -13.79
N ILE A 69 10.98 0.20 -14.57
CA ILE A 69 12.31 -0.36 -14.86
C ILE A 69 13.16 0.63 -15.66
N ASP A 70 12.56 1.32 -16.62
CA ASP A 70 13.23 2.14 -17.64
C ASP A 70 12.70 3.58 -17.71
N ALA A 71 11.87 3.98 -16.74
CA ALA A 71 11.29 5.31 -16.67
C ALA A 71 11.42 5.93 -15.27
N LEU A 72 11.10 7.23 -15.21
CA LEU A 72 10.94 7.96 -13.95
C LEU A 72 9.46 7.98 -13.57
N LEU A 73 9.19 8.00 -12.27
CA LEU A 73 7.88 8.34 -11.74
C LEU A 73 7.53 9.79 -12.06
N GLU A 74 6.23 10.10 -12.13
CA GLU A 74 5.79 11.50 -12.27
C GLU A 74 6.32 12.38 -11.12
N ASP A 75 6.37 11.83 -9.91
CA ASP A 75 6.89 12.52 -8.72
C ASP A 75 8.40 12.81 -8.85
N GLU A 76 9.17 11.89 -9.44
CA GLU A 76 10.60 12.08 -9.73
C GLU A 76 10.81 13.18 -10.78
N ILE A 77 9.98 13.18 -11.83
CA ILE A 77 10.01 14.21 -12.87
C ILE A 77 9.66 15.58 -12.26
N ARG A 78 8.62 15.66 -11.43
CA ARG A 78 8.23 16.92 -10.76
C ARG A 78 9.27 17.41 -9.76
N ALA A 79 9.98 16.51 -9.09
CA ALA A 79 11.07 16.86 -8.19
C ALA A 79 12.34 17.32 -8.94
N GLY A 80 12.41 17.17 -10.26
CA GLY A 80 13.56 17.61 -11.05
C GLY A 80 14.82 16.80 -10.74
N VAL A 81 14.68 15.50 -10.49
CA VAL A 81 15.79 14.64 -10.03
C VAL A 81 16.95 14.53 -11.04
N VAL A 82 16.68 14.83 -12.31
CA VAL A 82 17.65 14.92 -13.41
C VAL A 82 17.46 16.21 -14.20
N ARG A 83 18.51 16.71 -14.86
CA ARG A 83 18.44 17.97 -15.62
C ARG A 83 17.70 17.80 -16.95
N LYS A 84 17.88 16.66 -17.61
CA LYS A 84 17.26 16.38 -18.91
C LYS A 84 16.55 15.04 -18.88
N LEU A 85 15.28 15.07 -19.30
CA LEU A 85 14.49 13.87 -19.53
C LEU A 85 14.96 13.15 -20.80
N GLY A 86 15.08 11.82 -20.70
CA GLY A 86 15.58 10.96 -21.76
C GLY A 86 17.10 11.03 -21.93
N GLY A 87 17.72 9.86 -22.10
CA GLY A 87 19.15 9.71 -22.37
C GLY A 87 19.95 9.21 -21.17
N LYS A 88 21.29 9.39 -21.25
CA LYS A 88 22.24 8.76 -20.33
C LYS A 88 22.04 9.16 -18.86
N GLU A 89 21.84 10.45 -18.57
CA GLU A 89 21.67 10.95 -17.19
C GLU A 89 20.49 10.28 -16.48
N GLN A 90 19.35 10.14 -17.17
CA GLN A 90 18.17 9.44 -16.63
C GLN A 90 18.46 7.97 -16.37
N ASN A 91 19.11 7.28 -17.31
CA ASN A 91 19.46 5.87 -17.16
C ASN A 91 20.42 5.66 -15.97
N ASP A 92 21.43 6.51 -15.84
CA ASP A 92 22.38 6.47 -14.71
C ASP A 92 21.66 6.74 -13.38
N TYR A 93 20.74 7.72 -13.35
CA TYR A 93 19.92 8.00 -12.17
C TYR A 93 19.07 6.79 -11.77
N ILE A 94 18.41 6.13 -12.73
CA ILE A 94 17.59 4.94 -12.49
C ILE A 94 18.42 3.84 -11.83
N VAL A 95 19.63 3.58 -12.33
CA VAL A 95 20.54 2.58 -11.75
C VAL A 95 20.92 2.96 -10.32
N VAL A 96 21.31 4.21 -10.06
CA VAL A 96 21.68 4.68 -8.71
C VAL A 96 20.48 4.60 -7.73
N ARG A 97 19.30 5.01 -8.18
CA ARG A 97 18.04 4.95 -7.42
C ARG A 97 17.67 3.51 -7.07
N ASN A 98 17.78 2.58 -8.01
CA ASN A 98 17.54 1.15 -7.79
C ASN A 98 18.56 0.56 -6.79
N HIS A 99 19.83 0.94 -6.91
CA HIS A 99 20.88 0.51 -5.98
C HIS A 99 20.59 0.94 -4.54
N ILE A 100 20.22 2.21 -4.33
CA ILE A 100 19.89 2.74 -2.99
C ILE A 100 18.69 1.99 -2.39
N LEU A 101 17.63 1.76 -3.18
CA LEU A 101 16.46 1.00 -2.74
C LEU A 101 16.82 -0.43 -2.33
N ALA A 102 17.60 -1.13 -3.16
CA ALA A 102 18.02 -2.50 -2.88
C ALA A 102 18.92 -2.57 -1.63
N ARG A 103 19.88 -1.65 -1.49
CA ARG A 103 20.75 -1.54 -0.31
C ARG A 103 19.99 -1.35 0.98
N TRP A 104 18.93 -0.52 0.97
CA TRP A 104 18.08 -0.39 2.13
C TRP A 104 17.26 -1.66 2.36
N ARG A 105 16.63 -2.21 1.32
CA ARG A 105 15.75 -3.39 1.46
C ARG A 105 16.46 -4.64 1.95
N ASP A 106 17.76 -4.76 1.69
CA ASP A 106 18.64 -5.79 2.23
C ASP A 106 18.62 -5.78 3.78
N ASN A 107 18.81 -4.62 4.40
CA ASN A 107 18.79 -4.49 5.85
C ASN A 107 18.00 -3.29 6.37
N VAL A 108 16.70 -3.27 6.09
CA VAL A 108 15.59 -3.36 7.06
C VAL A 108 15.66 -2.64 8.42
N ARG A 109 16.77 -2.79 9.14
CA ARG A 109 16.90 -2.39 10.55
C ARG A 109 17.93 -1.29 10.74
N MET A 110 18.74 -1.01 9.74
CA MET A 110 19.83 -0.05 9.84
C MET A 110 19.53 1.20 9.04
N TRP A 111 19.80 2.37 9.62
CA TRP A 111 19.76 3.60 8.86
C TRP A 111 20.78 3.53 7.72
N LEU A 112 20.33 3.71 6.49
CA LEU A 112 21.18 3.81 5.32
C LEU A 112 21.59 5.26 5.13
N SER A 113 22.83 5.60 5.40
CA SER A 113 23.38 6.95 5.23
C SER A 113 23.90 7.20 3.81
N LYS A 114 23.95 8.47 3.38
CA LYS A 114 24.63 8.86 2.12
C LYS A 114 26.08 8.38 2.08
N GLY A 115 26.79 8.42 3.22
CA GLY A 115 28.18 7.98 3.31
C GLY A 115 28.37 6.52 2.91
N GLN A 116 27.48 5.63 3.36
CA GLN A 116 27.54 4.21 3.01
C GLN A 116 27.30 3.95 1.51
N ILE A 117 26.47 4.75 0.85
CA ILE A 117 26.25 4.63 -0.61
C ILE A 117 27.43 5.19 -1.40
N ARG A 118 28.12 6.23 -0.90
CA ARG A 118 29.34 6.75 -1.55
C ARG A 118 30.48 5.73 -1.61
N GLU A 119 30.48 4.73 -0.74
CA GLU A 119 31.45 3.64 -0.78
C GLU A 119 31.21 2.66 -1.93
N THR A 120 30.03 2.70 -2.56
CA THR A 120 29.55 1.69 -3.51
C THR A 120 29.28 2.27 -4.89
N VAL A 121 29.08 3.59 -4.98
CA VAL A 121 28.82 4.33 -6.22
C VAL A 121 30.05 5.18 -6.57
N SER A 122 30.41 5.20 -7.86
CA SER A 122 31.52 6.03 -8.36
C SER A 122 31.28 7.52 -8.07
N SER A 123 32.34 8.26 -7.72
CA SER A 123 32.28 9.69 -7.42
C SER A 123 31.81 10.55 -8.60
N GLU A 124 31.88 10.02 -9.83
CA GLU A 124 31.33 10.68 -11.02
C GLU A 124 29.80 10.84 -10.97
N TYR A 125 29.09 10.02 -10.18
CA TYR A 125 27.63 10.07 -10.01
C TYR A 125 27.18 10.78 -8.73
N GLU A 126 28.06 11.51 -8.02
CA GLU A 126 27.76 12.13 -6.72
C GLU A 126 26.51 13.03 -6.74
N GLN A 127 26.29 13.75 -7.84
CA GLN A 127 25.10 14.60 -8.01
C GLN A 127 23.81 13.76 -8.12
N LEU A 128 23.85 12.68 -8.91
CA LEU A 128 22.71 11.77 -9.08
C LEU A 128 22.43 10.98 -7.80
N LEU A 129 23.49 10.55 -7.10
CA LEU A 129 23.39 9.91 -5.78
C LEU A 129 22.69 10.82 -4.78
N SER A 130 23.14 12.08 -4.67
CA SER A 130 22.54 13.03 -3.74
C SER A 130 21.06 13.26 -4.06
N SER A 131 20.74 13.47 -5.34
CA SER A 131 19.38 13.66 -5.84
C SER A 131 18.48 12.45 -5.56
N ALA A 132 18.92 11.24 -5.92
CA ALA A 132 18.18 10.00 -5.71
C ALA A 132 17.98 9.71 -4.22
N TYR A 133 19.03 9.85 -3.40
CA TYR A 133 18.94 9.61 -1.97
C TYR A 133 17.96 10.58 -1.31
N ASP A 134 18.03 11.88 -1.62
CA ASP A 134 17.15 12.88 -1.03
C ASP A 134 15.70 12.64 -1.46
N PHE A 135 15.46 12.37 -2.74
CA PHE A 135 14.13 12.00 -3.23
C PHE A 135 13.57 10.80 -2.48
N LEU A 136 14.35 9.71 -2.36
CA LEU A 136 13.91 8.50 -1.69
C LEU A 136 13.67 8.69 -0.19
N LEU A 137 14.50 9.49 0.48
CA LEU A 137 14.37 9.77 1.91
C LEU A 137 13.13 10.63 2.19
N TYR A 138 12.99 11.76 1.51
CA TYR A 138 11.90 12.72 1.78
C TYR A 138 10.52 12.19 1.38
N ASN A 139 10.47 11.27 0.40
CA ASN A 139 9.23 10.60 0.00
C ASN A 139 8.96 9.29 0.77
N GLY A 140 9.81 8.92 1.73
CA GLY A 140 9.57 7.78 2.62
C GLY A 140 9.76 6.40 1.96
N TYR A 141 10.58 6.31 0.91
CA TYR A 141 10.96 5.03 0.29
C TYR A 141 12.09 4.33 1.03
N ILE A 142 12.96 5.10 1.70
CA ILE A 142 14.03 4.59 2.54
C ILE A 142 13.97 5.12 3.96
N ASN A 143 14.65 4.43 4.89
CA ASN A 143 14.83 4.86 6.28
C ASN A 143 13.55 5.17 7.07
N PHE A 144 12.42 4.60 6.66
CA PHE A 144 11.15 4.72 7.36
C PHE A 144 10.93 3.54 8.31
N GLY A 145 10.06 3.75 9.30
CA GLY A 145 9.54 2.70 10.18
C GLY A 145 9.89 2.94 11.63
N VAL A 146 10.25 1.87 12.35
CA VAL A 146 10.33 1.85 13.83
C VAL A 146 11.65 1.30 14.37
N SER A 147 12.67 1.15 13.51
CA SER A 147 13.94 0.62 13.97
C SER A 147 14.59 1.54 15.02
N PRO A 148 15.17 1.00 16.11
CA PRO A 148 15.88 1.80 17.11
C PRO A 148 17.03 2.63 16.54
N SER A 149 17.66 2.17 15.45
CA SER A 149 18.75 2.90 14.78
C SER A 149 18.31 4.23 14.17
N PHE A 150 17.01 4.46 14.00
CA PHE A 150 16.46 5.69 13.44
C PHE A 150 16.31 6.77 14.49
N THR A 151 16.07 6.39 15.76
CA THR A 151 15.93 7.34 16.85
C THR A 151 17.22 8.13 17.08
N SER A 152 18.38 7.53 16.86
CA SER A 152 19.68 8.22 16.95
C SER A 152 19.95 9.19 15.79
N GLN A 153 19.14 9.15 14.73
CA GLN A 153 19.23 10.05 13.58
C GLN A 153 18.22 11.20 13.67
N MET A 154 17.34 11.18 14.67
CA MET A 154 16.41 12.27 14.90
C MET A 154 17.18 13.50 15.40
N PRO A 155 16.92 14.69 14.84
CA PRO A 155 17.53 15.93 15.33
C PRO A 155 17.23 16.14 16.82
N GLU A 156 18.25 16.46 17.63
CA GLU A 156 18.07 16.79 19.05
C GLU A 156 17.31 18.10 19.24
N GLU A 157 17.49 19.05 18.32
CA GLU A 157 16.81 20.34 18.30
C GLU A 157 15.81 20.39 17.14
N THR A 158 14.61 20.91 17.41
CA THR A 158 13.61 21.15 16.37
C THR A 158 14.04 22.36 15.55
N THR A 159 14.47 22.12 14.31
CA THR A 159 14.90 23.17 13.37
C THR A 159 13.77 23.71 12.52
N GLU A 160 12.64 23.00 12.47
CA GLU A 160 11.51 23.30 11.59
C GLU A 160 10.27 23.80 12.34
N GLY A 161 9.21 24.07 11.58
CA GLY A 161 7.91 24.49 12.09
C GLY A 161 7.22 23.44 12.97
N SER A 162 6.10 23.83 13.56
CA SER A 162 5.27 22.92 14.36
C SER A 162 4.14 22.32 13.52
N VAL A 163 3.73 21.08 13.80
CA VAL A 163 2.68 20.37 13.05
C VAL A 163 1.73 19.68 14.02
N ILE A 164 0.43 19.85 13.80
CA ILE A 164 -0.62 19.11 14.52
C ILE A 164 -1.20 18.06 13.57
N ILE A 165 -1.24 16.81 14.03
CA ILE A 165 -1.82 15.68 13.31
C ILE A 165 -3.11 15.26 14.01
N VAL A 166 -4.20 15.12 13.24
CA VAL A 166 -5.48 14.66 13.75
C VAL A 166 -5.64 13.16 13.46
N GLY A 167 -5.69 12.36 14.52
CA GLY A 167 -5.83 10.91 14.49
C GLY A 167 -4.51 10.16 14.63
N ALA A 168 -4.43 9.29 15.63
CA ALA A 168 -3.32 8.37 15.89
C ALA A 168 -3.56 6.97 15.27
N GLY A 169 -4.13 6.92 14.07
CA GLY A 169 -4.13 5.72 13.22
C GLY A 169 -2.78 5.53 12.51
N LEU A 170 -2.60 4.43 11.77
CA LEU A 170 -1.33 4.16 11.06
C LEU A 170 -0.85 5.33 10.18
N ALA A 171 -1.76 6.01 9.49
CA ALA A 171 -1.43 7.19 8.67
C ALA A 171 -0.83 8.34 9.49
N GLY A 172 -1.51 8.74 10.57
CA GLY A 172 -1.04 9.82 11.45
C GLY A 172 0.24 9.46 12.20
N LEU A 173 0.36 8.20 12.65
CA LEU A 173 1.59 7.71 13.30
C LEU A 173 2.78 7.71 12.33
N ALA A 174 2.58 7.26 11.09
CA ALA A 174 3.65 7.26 10.07
C ALA A 174 4.08 8.69 9.72
N ALA A 175 3.12 9.60 9.51
CA ALA A 175 3.41 11.01 9.23
C ALA A 175 4.19 11.66 10.38
N ALA A 176 3.75 11.43 11.63
CA ALA A 176 4.42 11.98 12.81
C ALA A 176 5.88 11.54 12.91
N ARG A 177 6.13 10.23 12.71
CA ARG A 177 7.50 9.69 12.73
C ARG A 177 8.40 10.32 11.68
N GLN A 178 7.92 10.45 10.45
CA GLN A 178 8.70 11.07 9.36
C GLN A 178 8.96 12.56 9.65
N LEU A 179 7.94 13.32 10.04
CA LEU A 179 8.08 14.75 10.33
C LEU A 179 9.04 15.01 11.50
N LEU A 180 8.99 14.20 12.56
CA LEU A 180 9.96 14.27 13.64
C LEU A 180 11.38 13.99 13.14
N SER A 181 11.56 13.00 12.26
CA SER A 181 12.89 12.71 11.68
C SER A 181 13.41 13.83 10.77
N PHE A 182 12.52 14.70 10.28
CA PHE A 182 12.87 15.89 9.51
C PHE A 182 13.01 17.15 10.37
N GLY A 183 12.94 17.04 11.71
CA GLY A 183 13.17 18.16 12.63
C GLY A 183 11.94 19.01 12.96
N PHE A 184 10.73 18.61 12.53
CA PHE A 184 9.49 19.30 12.88
C PHE A 184 9.08 19.00 14.32
N LYS A 185 8.45 20.00 14.97
CA LYS A 185 7.79 19.79 16.26
C LYS A 185 6.38 19.24 16.05
N VAL A 186 6.17 17.97 16.35
CA VAL A 186 4.88 17.29 16.09
C VAL A 186 4.03 17.15 17.35
N MET A 187 2.71 17.24 17.20
CA MET A 187 1.71 16.83 18.20
C MET A 187 0.61 16.02 17.52
N ILE A 188 0.09 14.96 18.18
CA ILE A 188 -1.03 14.16 17.65
C ILE A 188 -2.25 14.28 18.56
N LEU A 189 -3.41 14.59 17.99
CA LEU A 189 -4.70 14.60 18.69
C LEU A 189 -5.50 13.36 18.31
N GLU A 190 -5.81 12.49 19.27
CA GLU A 190 -6.57 11.26 19.05
C GLU A 190 -7.91 11.31 19.78
N GLY A 191 -8.99 11.06 19.04
CA GLY A 191 -10.36 11.10 19.59
C GLY A 191 -10.66 9.96 20.55
N ARG A 192 -9.98 8.81 20.41
CA ARG A 192 -10.13 7.65 21.30
C ARG A 192 -9.14 7.70 22.46
N ASN A 193 -9.34 6.79 23.42
CA ASN A 193 -8.42 6.56 24.53
C ASN A 193 -7.32 5.54 24.19
N ARG A 194 -7.06 5.32 22.89
CA ARG A 194 -6.04 4.39 22.39
C ARG A 194 -5.56 4.82 20.99
N PRO A 195 -4.32 4.50 20.61
CA PRO A 195 -3.88 4.64 19.23
C PRO A 195 -4.39 3.49 18.35
N GLY A 196 -4.07 3.56 17.06
CA GLY A 196 -4.30 2.52 16.07
C GLY A 196 -5.54 2.71 15.20
N GLY A 197 -6.51 3.53 15.63
CA GLY A 197 -7.73 3.78 14.87
C GLY A 197 -8.47 2.49 14.50
N ARG A 198 -8.55 2.19 13.20
CA ARG A 198 -9.18 0.99 12.63
C ARG A 198 -8.34 -0.29 12.78
N VAL A 199 -7.13 -0.22 13.33
CA VAL A 199 -6.39 -1.40 13.78
C VAL A 199 -6.68 -1.58 15.27
N TYR A 200 -7.23 -2.74 15.64
CA TYR A 200 -7.62 -3.02 17.02
C TYR A 200 -7.53 -4.50 17.34
N THR A 201 -6.52 -4.86 18.11
CA THR A 201 -6.32 -6.22 18.61
C THR A 201 -6.94 -6.35 20.00
N GLN A 202 -7.80 -7.36 20.17
CA GLN A 202 -8.27 -7.82 21.46
C GLN A 202 -7.51 -9.09 21.86
N LYS A 203 -7.15 -9.21 23.13
CA LYS A 203 -6.61 -10.46 23.67
C LYS A 203 -7.75 -11.31 24.20
N LEU A 204 -7.83 -12.55 23.75
CA LEU A 204 -8.78 -13.56 24.22
C LEU A 204 -8.02 -14.64 25.00
N GLY A 205 -8.41 -14.89 26.24
CA GLY A 205 -7.78 -15.91 27.09
C GLY A 205 -7.31 -15.37 28.43
N LEU A 206 -6.48 -16.15 29.11
CA LEU A 206 -5.95 -15.83 30.43
C LEU A 206 -4.52 -15.27 30.32
N GLU A 207 -4.07 -14.63 31.40
CA GLU A 207 -2.70 -14.13 31.49
C GLU A 207 -1.69 -15.28 31.29
N GLY A 208 -0.73 -15.09 30.38
CA GLY A 208 0.23 -16.13 29.97
C GLY A 208 -0.26 -17.10 28.88
N LYS A 209 -1.56 -17.15 28.57
CA LYS A 209 -2.13 -17.94 27.44
C LYS A 209 -3.28 -17.19 26.78
N PHE A 210 -2.94 -16.35 25.80
CA PHE A 210 -3.92 -15.58 25.04
C PHE A 210 -3.75 -15.77 23.53
N ALA A 211 -4.87 -15.70 22.82
CA ALA A 211 -4.92 -15.46 21.38
C ALA A 211 -5.11 -13.97 21.12
N ALA A 212 -4.46 -13.44 20.09
CA ALA A 212 -4.71 -12.11 19.60
C ALA A 212 -5.78 -12.18 18.50
N MET A 213 -6.90 -11.50 18.69
CA MET A 213 -8.00 -11.40 17.73
C MET A 213 -8.08 -9.98 17.20
N GLU A 214 -8.09 -9.83 15.88
CA GLU A 214 -8.25 -8.54 15.22
C GLU A 214 -9.73 -8.21 15.07
N LEU A 215 -10.15 -7.08 15.64
CA LEU A 215 -11.49 -6.50 15.49
C LEU A 215 -11.53 -5.44 14.37
N GLY A 216 -10.41 -5.23 13.68
CA GLY A 216 -10.25 -4.25 12.62
C GLY A 216 -9.32 -4.77 11.52
N GLY A 217 -8.45 -3.91 11.00
CA GLY A 217 -7.48 -4.30 9.97
C GLY A 217 -6.62 -5.48 10.43
N SER A 218 -6.70 -6.62 9.71
CA SER A 218 -6.21 -7.92 10.19
C SER A 218 -5.14 -8.54 9.31
N VAL A 219 -5.37 -8.60 8.00
CA VAL A 219 -4.49 -9.24 7.02
C VAL A 219 -3.55 -8.23 6.37
N ILE A 220 -2.27 -8.58 6.24
CA ILE A 220 -1.33 -7.87 5.36
C ILE A 220 -1.49 -8.48 3.97
N THR A 221 -2.02 -7.71 3.02
CA THR A 221 -2.32 -8.17 1.67
C THR A 221 -1.11 -8.03 0.75
N GLY A 222 -0.33 -9.10 0.62
CA GLY A 222 0.92 -9.10 -0.14
C GLY A 222 2.06 -8.49 0.68
N ILE A 223 3.26 -9.07 0.59
CA ILE A 223 4.40 -8.72 1.45
C ILE A 223 5.61 -8.16 0.71
N HIS A 224 5.75 -8.41 -0.60
CA HIS A 224 7.01 -8.10 -1.32
C HIS A 224 7.33 -6.59 -1.39
N ALA A 225 6.30 -5.74 -1.38
CA ALA A 225 6.45 -4.28 -1.44
C ALA A 225 5.79 -3.55 -0.27
N ASN A 226 5.14 -4.30 0.61
CA ASN A 226 4.23 -3.74 1.59
C ASN A 226 5.02 -3.10 2.74
N PRO A 227 4.79 -1.81 3.07
CA PRO A 227 5.47 -1.17 4.19
C PRO A 227 5.18 -1.86 5.53
N LEU A 228 4.04 -2.55 5.68
CA LEU A 228 3.75 -3.33 6.88
C LEU A 228 4.66 -4.57 7.00
N GLY A 229 5.07 -5.16 5.88
CA GLY A 229 6.08 -6.22 5.85
C GLY A 229 7.45 -5.72 6.32
N VAL A 230 7.83 -4.50 5.91
CA VAL A 230 9.05 -3.83 6.41
C VAL A 230 9.01 -3.64 7.92
N LEU A 231 7.88 -3.18 8.46
CA LEU A 231 7.72 -3.03 9.92
C LEU A 231 7.77 -4.38 10.65
N ALA A 232 7.17 -5.44 10.09
CA ALA A 232 7.25 -6.78 10.66
C ALA A 232 8.69 -7.29 10.71
N ARG A 233 9.47 -7.10 9.64
CA ARG A 233 10.91 -7.42 9.58
C ARG A 233 11.69 -6.61 10.63
N GLN A 234 11.48 -5.30 10.71
CA GLN A 234 12.12 -4.43 11.71
C GLN A 234 11.92 -4.94 13.14
N LEU A 235 10.69 -5.37 13.45
CA LEU A 235 10.28 -5.83 14.77
C LEU A 235 10.52 -7.33 15.01
N SER A 236 11.09 -8.05 14.05
CA SER A 236 11.24 -9.51 14.08
C SER A 236 9.94 -10.24 14.43
N ILE A 237 8.83 -9.84 13.81
CA ILE A 237 7.53 -10.46 14.06
C ILE A 237 7.30 -11.58 13.04
N PRO A 238 7.04 -12.82 13.48
CA PRO A 238 6.66 -13.89 12.56
C PRO A 238 5.37 -13.57 11.82
N LEU A 239 5.36 -13.88 10.52
CA LEU A 239 4.19 -13.80 9.65
C LEU A 239 3.61 -15.19 9.40
N HIS A 240 2.28 -15.31 9.45
CA HIS A 240 1.56 -16.54 9.20
C HIS A 240 0.76 -16.42 7.91
N LYS A 241 1.18 -17.16 6.87
CA LYS A 241 0.51 -17.21 5.57
C LYS A 241 -0.96 -17.64 5.69
N VAL A 242 -1.84 -16.89 5.03
CA VAL A 242 -3.22 -17.30 4.78
C VAL A 242 -3.21 -18.40 3.72
N ARG A 243 -3.79 -19.56 4.06
CA ARG A 243 -3.86 -20.70 3.14
C ARG A 243 -5.07 -20.55 2.21
N ASP A 244 -4.91 -20.96 0.95
CA ASP A 244 -5.95 -20.84 -0.07
C ASP A 244 -7.12 -21.82 0.10
N ASN A 245 -6.94 -22.88 0.91
CA ASN A 245 -7.96 -23.91 1.06
C ASN A 245 -9.12 -23.43 1.94
N CYS A 246 -10.24 -23.06 1.32
CA CYS A 246 -11.47 -22.63 1.97
C CYS A 246 -12.63 -23.57 1.59
N PRO A 247 -12.86 -24.67 2.35
CA PRO A 247 -13.98 -25.57 2.07
C PRO A 247 -15.32 -24.91 2.40
N LEU A 248 -16.29 -25.02 1.50
CA LEU A 248 -17.65 -24.51 1.70
C LEU A 248 -18.54 -25.55 2.37
N TYR A 249 -19.43 -25.09 3.23
CA TYR A 249 -20.41 -25.90 3.94
C TYR A 249 -21.81 -25.36 3.72
N LYS A 250 -22.77 -26.27 3.56
CA LYS A 250 -24.19 -25.97 3.45
C LYS A 250 -24.77 -25.56 4.81
N PRO A 251 -25.98 -24.96 4.87
CA PRO A 251 -26.63 -24.59 6.12
C PRO A 251 -26.87 -25.75 7.10
N ASP A 252 -26.95 -26.98 6.60
CA ASP A 252 -27.08 -28.20 7.41
C ASP A 252 -25.73 -28.73 7.94
N GLY A 253 -24.61 -28.04 7.63
CA GLY A 253 -23.26 -28.42 8.02
C GLY A 253 -22.60 -29.45 7.10
N ALA A 254 -23.28 -29.93 6.05
CA ALA A 254 -22.67 -30.85 5.10
C ALA A 254 -21.66 -30.11 4.19
N PRO A 255 -20.54 -30.75 3.80
CA PRO A 255 -19.60 -30.14 2.86
C PRO A 255 -20.23 -30.02 1.47
N VAL A 256 -19.89 -28.94 0.77
CA VAL A 256 -20.27 -28.74 -0.63
C VAL A 256 -19.44 -29.68 -1.52
N GLY A 257 -20.06 -30.27 -2.54
CA GLY A 257 -19.36 -31.14 -3.49
C GLY A 257 -18.37 -30.34 -4.34
N LYS A 258 -17.16 -30.87 -4.55
CA LYS A 258 -16.10 -30.17 -5.30
C LYS A 258 -16.49 -29.79 -6.73
N ASP A 259 -17.31 -30.61 -7.38
CA ASP A 259 -17.73 -30.37 -8.76
C ASP A 259 -18.66 -29.15 -8.87
N ILE A 260 -19.63 -29.03 -7.96
CA ILE A 260 -20.54 -27.89 -7.96
C ILE A 260 -19.85 -26.61 -7.47
N ASP A 261 -18.98 -26.73 -6.46
CA ASP A 261 -18.14 -25.64 -5.96
C ASP A 261 -17.31 -25.02 -7.11
N SER A 262 -16.52 -25.86 -7.79
CA SER A 262 -15.70 -25.44 -8.93
C SER A 262 -16.54 -24.87 -10.08
N LYS A 263 -17.72 -25.46 -10.35
CA LYS A 263 -18.62 -24.98 -11.41
C LYS A 263 -19.14 -23.58 -11.12
N VAL A 264 -19.61 -23.33 -9.89
CA VAL A 264 -20.17 -22.04 -9.50
C VAL A 264 -19.08 -20.97 -9.41
N GLU A 265 -17.89 -21.32 -8.92
CA GLU A 265 -16.72 -20.42 -8.95
C GLU A 265 -16.40 -19.94 -10.38
N VAL A 266 -16.42 -20.86 -11.36
CA VAL A 266 -16.22 -20.50 -12.77
C VAL A 266 -17.35 -19.60 -13.30
N ILE A 267 -18.60 -19.86 -12.92
CA ILE A 267 -19.74 -19.00 -13.30
C ILE A 267 -19.56 -17.59 -12.75
N PHE A 268 -19.23 -17.47 -11.47
CA PHE A 268 -19.01 -16.19 -10.80
C PHE A 268 -17.92 -15.36 -11.48
N ASN A 269 -16.74 -15.96 -11.74
CA ASN A 269 -15.65 -15.26 -12.42
C ASN A 269 -16.02 -14.84 -13.85
N LYS A 270 -16.75 -15.68 -14.60
CA LYS A 270 -17.24 -15.31 -15.94
C LYS A 270 -18.23 -14.15 -15.91
N LEU A 271 -19.07 -14.05 -14.87
CA LEU A 271 -19.96 -12.90 -14.71
C LEU A 271 -19.15 -11.62 -14.52
N LEU A 272 -18.10 -11.65 -13.69
CA LEU A 272 -17.19 -10.51 -13.51
C LEU A 272 -16.47 -10.14 -14.82
N ASP A 273 -15.96 -11.12 -15.58
CA ASP A 273 -15.36 -10.86 -16.89
C ASP A 273 -16.33 -10.12 -17.83
N LYS A 274 -17.62 -10.50 -17.80
CA LYS A 274 -18.67 -9.82 -18.58
C LYS A 274 -19.02 -8.44 -18.07
N VAL A 275 -18.94 -8.18 -16.77
CA VAL A 275 -19.04 -6.81 -16.23
C VAL A 275 -17.91 -5.95 -16.81
N MET A 276 -16.68 -6.46 -16.85
CA MET A 276 -15.54 -5.73 -17.40
C MET A 276 -15.71 -5.44 -18.89
N GLU A 277 -16.17 -6.40 -19.69
CA GLU A 277 -16.49 -6.18 -21.11
C GLU A 277 -17.57 -5.09 -21.28
N LEU A 278 -18.65 -5.16 -20.49
CA LEU A 278 -19.72 -4.16 -20.54
C LEU A 278 -19.22 -2.76 -20.16
N ARG A 279 -18.38 -2.65 -19.13
CA ARG A 279 -17.74 -1.39 -18.74
C ARG A 279 -17.00 -0.73 -19.91
N GLN A 280 -16.29 -1.51 -20.73
CA GLN A 280 -15.59 -0.97 -21.91
C GLN A 280 -16.55 -0.47 -23.00
N ILE A 281 -17.69 -1.13 -23.18
CA ILE A 281 -18.70 -0.75 -24.18
C ILE A 281 -19.50 0.48 -23.74
N MET A 282 -19.89 0.52 -22.47
CA MET A 282 -20.76 1.57 -21.92
C MET A 282 -20.02 2.87 -21.61
N GLY A 283 -18.68 2.82 -21.49
CA GLY A 283 -17.86 3.98 -21.21
C GLY A 283 -18.32 4.71 -19.95
N GLY A 284 -18.52 6.03 -20.05
CA GLY A 284 -18.93 6.88 -18.91
C GLY A 284 -20.32 6.59 -18.33
N LEU A 285 -21.21 5.88 -19.04
CA LEU A 285 -22.53 5.52 -18.51
C LEU A 285 -22.47 4.42 -17.45
N ALA A 286 -21.38 3.66 -17.38
CA ALA A 286 -21.20 2.61 -16.38
C ALA A 286 -20.98 3.15 -14.95
N THR A 287 -20.72 4.46 -14.79
CA THR A 287 -20.40 5.06 -13.48
C THR A 287 -21.59 5.12 -12.54
N ASP A 288 -22.79 5.29 -13.10
CA ASP A 288 -24.04 5.47 -12.35
C ASP A 288 -24.80 4.14 -12.16
N ILE A 289 -24.18 3.03 -12.54
CA ILE A 289 -24.77 1.70 -12.48
C ILE A 289 -24.05 0.90 -11.40
N SER A 290 -24.84 0.25 -10.54
CA SER A 290 -24.29 -0.60 -9.49
C SER A 290 -23.81 -1.93 -10.03
N LEU A 291 -22.71 -2.44 -9.48
CA LEU A 291 -22.16 -3.75 -9.81
C LEU A 291 -23.20 -4.86 -9.63
N GLY A 292 -23.98 -4.79 -8.55
CA GLY A 292 -25.04 -5.76 -8.25
C GLY A 292 -26.13 -5.80 -9.33
N SER A 293 -26.54 -4.65 -9.86
CA SER A 293 -27.55 -4.59 -10.93
C SER A 293 -27.04 -5.22 -12.24
N VAL A 294 -25.76 -5.03 -12.57
CA VAL A 294 -25.17 -5.64 -13.76
C VAL A 294 -25.03 -7.15 -13.58
N LEU A 295 -24.52 -7.60 -12.43
CA LEU A 295 -24.35 -9.02 -12.13
C LEU A 295 -25.67 -9.79 -12.16
N GLU A 296 -26.73 -9.26 -11.54
CA GLU A 296 -28.05 -9.90 -11.57
C GLU A 296 -28.64 -9.92 -12.98
N THR A 297 -28.50 -8.83 -13.74
CA THR A 297 -28.91 -8.76 -15.15
C THR A 297 -28.21 -9.82 -16.00
N LEU A 298 -26.89 -9.95 -15.88
CA LEU A 298 -26.09 -10.93 -16.59
C LEU A 298 -26.46 -12.37 -16.18
N ARG A 299 -26.68 -12.61 -14.88
CA ARG A 299 -27.11 -13.92 -14.37
C ARG A 299 -28.44 -14.35 -14.98
N GLN A 300 -29.41 -13.43 -15.07
CA GLN A 300 -30.70 -13.68 -15.70
C GLN A 300 -30.57 -13.93 -17.21
N LEU A 301 -29.83 -13.06 -17.91
CA LEU A 301 -29.60 -13.14 -19.35
C LEU A 301 -28.94 -14.47 -19.77
N TYR A 302 -27.90 -14.89 -19.04
CA TYR A 302 -27.18 -16.13 -19.33
C TYR A 302 -27.79 -17.36 -18.67
N ALA A 303 -28.92 -17.21 -17.96
CA ALA A 303 -29.64 -18.34 -17.41
C ALA A 303 -28.80 -19.23 -16.46
N VAL A 304 -27.86 -18.64 -15.72
CA VAL A 304 -26.93 -19.36 -14.83
C VAL A 304 -27.38 -19.36 -13.36
N ALA A 305 -26.89 -20.32 -12.59
CA ALA A 305 -27.22 -20.54 -11.17
C ALA A 305 -28.75 -20.60 -10.94
N ARG A 306 -29.42 -21.52 -11.63
CA ARG A 306 -30.88 -21.65 -11.63
C ARG A 306 -31.39 -22.58 -10.52
N SER A 307 -30.60 -23.58 -10.14
CA SER A 307 -30.98 -24.43 -9.02
C SER A 307 -30.78 -23.66 -7.70
N ASN A 308 -31.55 -24.02 -6.68
CA ASN A 308 -31.42 -23.41 -5.35
C ASN A 308 -29.99 -23.58 -4.80
N GLU A 309 -29.37 -24.74 -5.04
CA GLU A 309 -28.02 -25.03 -4.57
C GLU A 309 -26.97 -24.17 -5.29
N GLU A 310 -27.04 -24.04 -6.62
CA GLU A 310 -26.14 -23.16 -7.36
C GLU A 310 -26.33 -21.69 -6.99
N ARG A 311 -27.57 -21.26 -6.76
CA ARG A 311 -27.88 -19.88 -6.36
C ARG A 311 -27.28 -19.55 -4.99
N GLN A 312 -27.44 -20.43 -4.00
CA GLN A 312 -26.86 -20.25 -2.68
C GLN A 312 -25.32 -20.15 -2.71
N LEU A 313 -24.67 -20.97 -3.55
CA LEU A 313 -23.21 -20.90 -3.72
C LEU A 313 -22.78 -19.62 -4.45
N LEU A 314 -23.55 -19.18 -5.45
CA LEU A 314 -23.28 -17.90 -6.11
C LEU A 314 -23.44 -16.73 -5.11
N ASP A 315 -24.48 -16.76 -4.28
CA ASP A 315 -24.71 -15.77 -3.23
C ASP A 315 -23.56 -15.75 -2.20
N TRP A 316 -22.93 -16.90 -1.90
CA TRP A 316 -21.72 -16.93 -1.08
C TRP A 316 -20.55 -16.18 -1.75
N HIS A 317 -20.31 -16.36 -3.05
CA HIS A 317 -19.27 -15.62 -3.77
C HIS A 317 -19.56 -14.11 -3.85
N LEU A 318 -20.83 -13.75 -4.06
CA LEU A 318 -21.28 -12.36 -4.04
C LEU A 318 -21.09 -11.74 -2.66
N ALA A 319 -21.45 -12.45 -1.59
CA ALA A 319 -21.21 -12.00 -0.21
C ALA A 319 -19.71 -11.90 0.11
N ASN A 320 -18.86 -12.79 -0.44
CA ASN A 320 -17.41 -12.67 -0.30
C ASN A 320 -16.86 -11.44 -1.04
N LEU A 321 -17.48 -11.03 -2.16
CA LEU A 321 -17.15 -9.79 -2.85
C LEU A 321 -17.60 -8.56 -2.06
N GLU A 322 -18.78 -8.59 -1.44
CA GLU A 322 -19.22 -7.54 -0.51
C GLU A 322 -18.31 -7.43 0.71
N TYR A 323 -17.86 -8.58 1.25
CA TYR A 323 -16.86 -8.63 2.32
C TYR A 323 -15.56 -7.95 1.90
N ALA A 324 -15.03 -8.23 0.71
CA ALA A 324 -13.79 -7.64 0.22
C ALA A 324 -13.88 -6.12 0.09
N ASN A 325 -15.05 -5.60 -0.33
CA ASN A 325 -15.28 -4.17 -0.53
C ASN A 325 -15.86 -3.45 0.70
N ALA A 326 -16.25 -4.19 1.73
CA ALA A 326 -17.00 -3.70 2.89
C ALA A 326 -18.24 -2.86 2.51
N GLY A 327 -18.94 -3.25 1.45
CA GLY A 327 -20.09 -2.53 0.91
C GLY A 327 -21.03 -3.42 0.10
N CYS A 328 -22.31 -3.06 0.05
CA CYS A 328 -23.32 -3.80 -0.70
C CYS A 328 -23.09 -3.66 -2.21
N LEU A 329 -23.29 -4.75 -2.97
CA LEU A 329 -23.09 -4.70 -4.43
C LEU A 329 -24.02 -3.69 -5.13
N SER A 330 -25.15 -3.35 -4.52
CA SER A 330 -26.08 -2.30 -4.97
C SER A 330 -25.50 -0.89 -4.91
N ASP A 331 -24.45 -0.68 -4.12
CA ASP A 331 -23.82 0.63 -3.90
C ASP A 331 -22.43 0.72 -4.56
N LEU A 332 -21.83 -0.42 -4.91
CA LEU A 332 -20.54 -0.47 -5.60
C LEU A 332 -20.68 -0.06 -7.06
N SER A 333 -19.77 0.80 -7.54
CA SER A 333 -19.75 1.21 -8.94
C SER A 333 -19.32 0.06 -9.85
N ALA A 334 -20.12 -0.29 -10.85
CA ALA A 334 -19.72 -1.26 -11.87
C ALA A 334 -18.48 -0.82 -12.66
N ALA A 335 -18.22 0.49 -12.74
CA ALA A 335 -17.09 1.05 -13.46
C ALA A 335 -15.78 1.07 -12.66
N TYR A 336 -15.83 1.16 -11.32
CA TYR A 336 -14.66 1.50 -10.52
C TYR A 336 -14.48 0.67 -9.24
N TRP A 337 -15.29 -0.36 -9.01
CA TRP A 337 -15.16 -1.21 -7.82
C TRP A 337 -13.77 -1.88 -7.69
N ASP A 338 -13.07 -2.10 -8.80
CA ASP A 338 -11.78 -2.77 -8.92
C ASP A 338 -10.65 -1.83 -9.40
N GLN A 339 -10.82 -0.51 -9.25
CA GLN A 339 -9.88 0.46 -9.82
C GLN A 339 -8.45 0.37 -9.24
N ASP A 340 -8.30 -0.23 -8.07
CA ASP A 340 -7.03 -0.41 -7.36
C ASP A 340 -6.35 -1.76 -7.64
N ASP A 341 -7.02 -2.72 -8.30
CA ASP A 341 -6.46 -4.03 -8.68
C ASP A 341 -5.09 -3.94 -9.40
N PRO A 342 -4.84 -2.98 -10.33
CA PRO A 342 -3.53 -2.85 -10.98
C PRO A 342 -2.36 -2.54 -10.02
N TYR A 343 -2.67 -2.10 -8.79
CA TYR A 343 -1.69 -1.73 -7.76
C TYR A 343 -1.61 -2.78 -6.64
N GLU A 344 -2.19 -3.97 -6.83
CA GLU A 344 -2.10 -5.07 -5.88
C GLU A 344 -0.62 -5.43 -5.59
N MET A 345 -0.31 -5.59 -4.31
CA MET A 345 1.04 -5.96 -3.89
C MET A 345 1.23 -7.48 -4.00
N GLY A 346 2.34 -7.88 -4.63
CA GLY A 346 2.70 -9.29 -4.74
C GLY A 346 3.14 -9.93 -3.43
N GLY A 347 3.23 -11.27 -3.44
CA GLY A 347 3.62 -12.09 -2.30
C GLY A 347 2.43 -12.62 -1.51
N ASP A 348 2.72 -13.33 -0.42
CA ASP A 348 1.70 -13.99 0.38
C ASP A 348 0.86 -12.99 1.20
N HIS A 349 -0.43 -13.29 1.37
CA HIS A 349 -1.24 -12.62 2.38
C HIS A 349 -0.96 -13.24 3.75
N CYS A 350 -0.73 -12.41 4.77
CA CYS A 350 -0.24 -12.88 6.06
C CYS A 350 -0.98 -12.27 7.25
N PHE A 351 -1.10 -13.05 8.32
CA PHE A 351 -1.40 -12.57 9.67
C PHE A 351 -0.12 -12.31 10.45
N LEU A 352 -0.16 -11.33 11.35
CA LEU A 352 0.98 -10.99 12.19
C LEU A 352 0.88 -11.68 13.56
N ALA A 353 1.92 -12.43 13.94
CA ALA A 353 1.91 -13.18 15.19
C ALA A 353 1.80 -12.25 16.42
N GLY A 354 0.78 -12.50 17.25
CA GLY A 354 0.48 -11.69 18.44
C GLY A 354 -0.35 -10.42 18.15
N GLY A 355 -0.84 -10.26 16.92
CA GLY A 355 -1.78 -9.21 16.51
C GLY A 355 -1.14 -7.89 16.11
N ASN A 356 -1.85 -7.16 15.24
CA ASN A 356 -1.42 -5.92 14.61
C ASN A 356 -1.20 -4.76 15.60
N TRP A 357 -1.71 -4.87 16.84
CA TRP A 357 -1.35 -3.98 17.94
C TRP A 357 0.17 -3.88 18.15
N ARG A 358 0.95 -4.91 17.84
CA ARG A 358 2.42 -4.83 17.93
C ARG A 358 2.99 -3.75 17.01
N LEU A 359 2.44 -3.60 15.80
CA LEU A 359 2.80 -2.53 14.88
C LEU A 359 2.38 -1.17 15.45
N ILE A 360 1.14 -1.06 15.94
CA ILE A 360 0.63 0.18 16.53
C ILE A 360 1.47 0.63 17.71
N LYS A 361 1.78 -0.29 18.63
CA LYS A 361 2.60 -0.03 19.82
C LYS A 361 3.95 0.54 19.41
N ALA A 362 4.64 -0.10 18.46
CA ALA A 362 5.94 0.35 17.99
C ALA A 362 5.88 1.69 17.25
N MET A 363 4.85 1.90 16.43
CA MET A 363 4.65 3.15 15.69
C MET A 363 4.29 4.32 16.60
N SER A 364 3.60 4.07 17.73
CA SER A 364 3.23 5.10 18.70
C SER A 364 4.30 5.39 19.75
N ASP A 365 5.32 4.55 19.86
CA ASP A 365 6.34 4.67 20.89
C ASP A 365 7.13 5.98 20.73
N GLY A 366 7.28 6.72 21.84
CA GLY A 366 7.95 8.02 21.86
C GLY A 366 7.19 9.17 21.18
N LEU A 367 5.97 8.96 20.67
CA LEU A 367 5.21 10.03 20.01
C LEU A 367 4.35 10.84 21.01
N PRO A 368 4.25 12.18 20.83
CA PRO A 368 3.44 13.05 21.68
C PRO A 368 1.94 12.97 21.29
N ILE A 369 1.25 11.95 21.81
CA ILE A 369 -0.17 11.68 21.52
C ILE A 369 -1.07 12.14 22.68
N PHE A 370 -2.05 12.96 22.36
CA PHE A 370 -3.07 13.46 23.28
C PHE A 370 -4.40 12.74 23.02
N TYR A 371 -4.76 11.82 23.90
CA TYR A 371 -5.97 10.99 23.79
C TYR A 371 -7.23 11.69 24.29
N GLY A 372 -8.39 11.20 23.85
CA GLY A 372 -9.71 11.73 24.22
C GLY A 372 -9.95 13.15 23.72
N LYS A 373 -9.24 13.59 22.68
CA LYS A 373 -9.36 14.93 22.10
C LYS A 373 -10.27 14.87 20.88
N THR A 374 -11.53 15.20 21.07
CA THR A 374 -12.59 15.23 20.04
C THR A 374 -12.95 16.64 19.57
N ASN A 375 -12.29 17.67 20.10
CA ASN A 375 -12.78 19.04 19.98
C ASN A 375 -12.20 19.77 18.77
N ALA A 376 -13.09 20.54 18.13
CA ALA A 376 -12.86 21.33 16.93
C ALA A 376 -11.57 22.15 16.98
N VAL A 377 -10.80 22.07 15.89
CA VAL A 377 -9.73 23.02 15.61
C VAL A 377 -10.40 24.35 15.27
N LYS A 378 -10.52 25.25 16.27
CA LYS A 378 -10.90 26.64 16.05
C LYS A 378 -9.64 27.40 15.67
N ASN A 379 -9.45 27.65 14.39
CA ASN A 379 -8.51 28.63 13.90
C ASN A 379 -9.30 29.95 13.81
N GLU A 380 -8.80 31.06 14.38
CA GLU A 380 -9.50 32.35 14.33
C GLU A 380 -9.70 32.87 12.88
N ASP A 381 -9.07 32.25 11.89
CA ASP A 381 -9.31 32.51 10.46
C ASP A 381 -9.65 31.25 9.61
N VAL A 382 -9.86 30.07 10.22
CA VAL A 382 -10.38 28.85 9.56
C VAL A 382 -11.08 27.92 10.57
N VAL A 383 -12.38 27.72 10.40
CA VAL A 383 -13.13 26.73 11.18
C VAL A 383 -13.22 25.42 10.38
N LEU A 384 -12.35 24.45 10.67
CA LEU A 384 -12.52 23.08 10.17
C LEU A 384 -13.51 22.34 11.10
N LEU A 385 -14.79 22.43 10.79
CA LEU A 385 -15.83 21.61 11.42
C LEU A 385 -15.90 20.27 10.70
N TRP A 386 -15.29 19.23 11.26
CA TRP A 386 -15.65 17.87 10.89
C TRP A 386 -16.92 17.48 11.65
N ASN A 387 -18.07 17.63 10.99
CA ASN A 387 -19.31 17.05 11.46
C ASN A 387 -19.45 15.64 10.85
N LEU A 388 -19.55 14.62 11.71
CA LEU A 388 -19.58 13.20 11.33
C LEU A 388 -20.85 12.80 10.53
N SER A 389 -21.71 13.74 10.16
CA SER A 389 -22.99 13.47 9.49
C SER A 389 -22.97 13.48 7.96
N ASN A 390 -21.94 14.04 7.29
CA ASN A 390 -22.10 14.37 5.85
C ASN A 390 -20.82 14.42 4.98
N GLY A 391 -19.66 14.01 5.49
CA GLY A 391 -18.59 13.45 4.64
C GLY A 391 -18.00 14.29 3.49
N SER A 392 -17.95 15.62 3.57
CA SER A 392 -17.25 16.45 2.57
C SER A 392 -16.09 17.27 3.15
N ILE A 393 -15.00 17.42 2.38
CA ILE A 393 -13.78 18.18 2.69
C ILE A 393 -13.42 19.04 1.47
N SER A 394 -12.92 20.28 1.68
CA SER A 394 -12.21 21.06 0.66
C SER A 394 -10.96 21.69 1.26
N THR A 395 -9.81 21.60 0.58
CA THR A 395 -8.50 22.03 1.10
C THR A 395 -7.97 23.30 0.41
N SER A 396 -7.41 24.22 1.19
CA SER A 396 -6.37 25.17 0.78
C SER A 396 -5.32 25.30 1.90
N LYS A 397 -4.05 25.54 1.53
CA LYS A 397 -2.89 25.59 2.47
C LYS A 397 -3.01 26.79 3.42
N SER A 398 -2.87 26.57 4.74
CA SER A 398 -2.84 27.62 5.78
C SER A 398 -2.19 27.18 7.10
N PHE A 399 -1.80 28.17 7.93
CA PHE A 399 -1.11 28.03 9.23
C PHE A 399 -2.06 28.25 10.43
N ILE A 400 -1.74 27.68 11.60
CA ILE A 400 -2.41 27.88 12.91
C ILE A 400 -1.48 28.68 13.83
N LYS A 401 -2.00 29.56 14.70
CA LYS A 401 -1.21 30.23 15.75
C LYS A 401 -1.70 29.83 17.14
N GLU A 402 -0.85 29.23 17.97
CA GLU A 402 -1.17 28.92 19.37
C GLU A 402 0.05 29.17 20.27
N ASN A 403 -0.13 29.89 21.39
CA ASN A 403 0.94 30.33 22.31
C ASN A 403 2.12 31.04 21.62
N GLY A 404 1.85 31.80 20.56
CA GLY A 404 2.87 32.54 19.79
C GLY A 404 3.62 31.72 18.74
N ASN A 405 3.35 30.42 18.62
CA ASN A 405 3.96 29.55 17.61
C ASN A 405 3.03 29.31 16.43
N TYR A 406 3.59 29.25 15.21
CA TYR A 406 2.87 28.92 13.99
C TYR A 406 2.98 27.42 13.69
N PHE A 407 1.86 26.79 13.35
CA PHE A 407 1.79 25.38 12.99
C PHE A 407 1.29 25.22 11.55
N GLU A 408 1.95 24.38 10.75
CA GLU A 408 1.51 24.04 9.40
C GLU A 408 0.70 22.72 9.46
N VAL A 409 -0.45 22.66 8.77
CA VAL A 409 -1.33 21.48 8.79
C VAL A 409 -1.22 20.75 7.47
N PHE A 410 -0.71 19.51 7.51
CA PHE A 410 -0.69 18.62 6.35
C PHE A 410 -1.82 17.59 6.46
N ILE A 411 -2.78 17.66 5.54
CA ILE A 411 -3.74 16.59 5.29
C ILE A 411 -3.31 15.93 3.97
N LYS A 412 -2.77 14.72 4.04
CA LYS A 412 -2.51 13.91 2.84
C LYS A 412 -3.75 13.06 2.54
N GLU A 413 -4.53 13.48 1.56
CA GLU A 413 -5.51 12.62 0.91
C GLU A 413 -4.82 11.82 -0.21
N ASN A 414 -5.12 10.51 -0.29
CA ASN A 414 -4.84 9.72 -1.49
C ASN A 414 -6.12 9.72 -2.33
N GLY A 415 -6.08 10.28 -3.54
CA GLY A 415 -7.01 9.95 -4.63
C GLY A 415 -7.90 11.08 -5.17
N ASN A 416 -7.51 11.58 -6.35
CA ASN A 416 -8.31 12.12 -7.46
C ASN A 416 -9.56 12.97 -7.17
N TYR A 417 -9.42 14.29 -7.35
CA TYR A 417 -10.54 15.16 -7.70
C TYR A 417 -10.37 15.67 -9.14
N LYS A 418 -11.33 15.32 -10.01
CA LYS A 418 -11.47 15.94 -11.34
C LYS A 418 -11.91 17.38 -11.16
N ASP A 419 -11.07 18.31 -11.62
CA ASP A 419 -11.37 19.74 -11.68
C ASP A 419 -12.56 19.97 -12.65
N ARG A 420 -13.72 20.35 -12.11
CA ARG A 420 -14.80 20.96 -12.91
C ARG A 420 -14.59 22.46 -12.88
N ASN A 421 -14.05 23.00 -13.96
CA ASN A 421 -13.85 24.42 -14.18
C ASN A 421 -15.22 25.15 -14.30
N PRO A 422 -15.61 26.03 -13.35
CA PRO A 422 -16.85 26.78 -13.43
C PRO A 422 -16.53 28.19 -13.94
N ASN A 423 -16.17 28.34 -15.22
CA ASN A 423 -16.08 29.65 -15.87
C ASN A 423 -15.95 29.53 -17.39
N ARG A 424 -17.01 29.06 -18.06
CA ARG A 424 -17.31 29.40 -19.46
C ARG A 424 -18.82 29.35 -19.66
N ASP A 425 -19.49 30.44 -19.26
CA ASP A 425 -20.73 30.90 -19.87
C ASP A 425 -20.92 32.37 -19.48
N ASN A 426 -20.19 33.23 -20.19
CA ASN A 426 -20.62 34.59 -20.46
C ASN A 426 -19.72 35.24 -21.52
N LYS A 427 -20.36 35.62 -22.64
CA LYS A 427 -19.91 36.41 -23.80
C LYS A 427 -19.63 35.60 -25.07
N GLY A 428 -20.56 35.75 -26.02
CA GLY A 428 -20.45 35.34 -27.41
C GLY A 428 -21.78 34.80 -27.91
#